data_AF-A0A1X7VXN3-F1
#
_entry.id   AF-A0A1X7VXN3-F1
#
_cell.length_a   1.000
_cell.length_b   1.000
_cell.length_c   1.000
_cell.angle_alpha   90.00
_cell.angle_beta   90.00
_cell.angle_gamma   90.00
#
_symmetry.space_group_name_H-M   'P 1'
#
loop_
_entity.id
_entity.type
_entity.pdbx_description
1 polymer ?
#
loop_
_entity_poly.entity_id
_entity_poly.type
_entity_poly.pdbx_seq_one_letter_code
_entity_poly.pdbx_strand_id
1 'polypeptide(L)'
;MVRHYERKGNKMKWSEEDMEKAIDHAKRYKNIKGAATMYGIPVSTLRDHLAHGNVVKRPAHPTTLTVDEEKEIVETCLLFAEWGFGLC
;
A
#
# COMPACT_ATOMS: atom_id res chain seq x y z
N MET A 1 -28.39 -17.53 -4.50
CA MET A 1 -28.37 -16.05 -4.46
C MET A 1 -26.92 -15.60 -4.42
N VAL A 2 -26.37 -15.12 -5.54
CA VAL A 2 -24.96 -14.71 -5.63
C VAL A 2 -24.83 -13.31 -5.04
N ARG A 3 -23.98 -13.14 -4.02
CA ARG A 3 -23.69 -11.82 -3.44
C ARG A 3 -22.74 -11.07 -4.38
N HIS A 4 -23.26 -10.12 -5.15
CA HIS A 4 -22.43 -9.17 -5.89
C HIS A 4 -21.85 -8.17 -4.91
N TYR A 5 -20.56 -8.28 -4.61
CA TYR A 5 -19.84 -7.29 -3.81
C TYR A 5 -19.37 -6.16 -4.73
N GLU A 6 -20.01 -5.00 -4.62
CA GLU A 6 -19.50 -3.78 -5.21
C GLU A 6 -18.61 -3.05 -4.19
N ARG A 7 -17.33 -2.92 -4.52
CA ARG A 7 -16.35 -2.23 -3.67
C ARG A 7 -16.73 -0.74 -3.62
N LYS A 8 -17.34 -0.30 -2.51
CA LYS A 8 -17.72 1.11 -2.32
C LYS A 8 -16.48 2.02 -2.23
N GLY A 9 -16.08 2.58 -3.37
CA GLY A 9 -15.42 3.87 -3.52
C GLY A 9 -13.89 3.88 -3.50
N ASN A 10 -13.33 4.71 -4.40
CA ASN A 10 -11.94 5.16 -4.40
C ASN A 10 -11.75 6.16 -3.23
N LYS A 11 -11.42 5.66 -2.04
CA LYS A 11 -11.48 6.43 -0.77
C LYS A 11 -10.21 7.24 -0.45
N MET A 12 -9.26 7.33 -1.36
CA MET A 12 -8.02 8.06 -1.13
C MET A 12 -8.11 9.43 -1.81
N LYS A 13 -8.33 10.48 -1.01
CA LYS A 13 -8.42 11.88 -1.47
C LYS A 13 -7.06 12.60 -1.49
N TRP A 14 -6.02 11.96 -0.99
CA TRP A 14 -4.67 12.51 -0.83
C TRP A 14 -3.71 11.70 -1.72
N SER A 15 -2.73 12.39 -2.32
CA SER A 15 -1.68 11.73 -3.10
C SER A 15 -0.63 11.12 -2.18
N GLU A 16 0.19 10.21 -2.72
CA GLU A 16 1.33 9.65 -1.99
C GLU A 16 2.37 10.74 -1.64
N GLU A 17 2.56 11.72 -2.52
CA GLU A 17 3.40 12.90 -2.26
C GLU A 17 2.89 13.74 -1.08
N ASP A 18 1.57 13.93 -0.97
CA ASP A 18 0.97 14.65 0.17
C ASP A 18 1.21 13.92 1.48
N MET A 19 1.19 12.58 1.46
CA MET A 19 1.52 11.75 2.62
C MET A 19 2.97 11.97 3.06
N GLU A 20 3.92 11.93 2.12
CA GLU A 20 5.35 12.12 2.43
C GLU A 20 5.61 13.51 3.01
N LYS A 21 5.05 14.56 2.39
CA LYS A 21 5.17 15.94 2.89
C LYS A 21 4.53 16.10 4.27
N ALA A 22 3.38 15.48 4.50
CA ALA A 22 2.72 15.50 5.81
C ALA A 22 3.53 14.79 6.89
N ILE A 23 4.18 13.67 6.57
CA ILE A 23 5.05 12.94 7.51
C ILE A 23 6.29 13.78 7.84
N ASP A 24 6.95 14.39 6.85
CA ASP A 24 8.11 15.25 7.07
C ASP A 24 7.74 16.46 7.96
N HIS A 25 6.64 17.14 7.65
CA HIS A 25 6.15 18.27 8.44
C HIS A 25 5.79 17.86 9.87
N ALA A 26 5.11 16.72 10.05
CA ALA A 26 4.76 16.20 11.37
C ALA A 26 6.01 15.86 12.21
N LYS A 27 7.06 15.31 11.60
CA LYS A 27 8.34 15.01 12.26
C LYS A 27 9.10 16.27 12.66
N ARG A 28 9.21 17.25 11.75
CA ARG A 28 9.93 18.51 12.01
C ARG A 28 9.30 19.35 13.12
N TYR A 29 7.99 19.53 13.06
CA TYR A 29 7.27 20.46 13.95
C TYR A 29 6.58 19.76 15.14
N LYS A 30 6.70 18.42 15.24
CA LYS A 30 6.02 17.58 16.25
C LYS A 30 4.50 17.85 16.33
N ASN A 31 3.89 18.26 15.22
CA ASN A 31 2.48 18.67 15.16
C ASN A 31 1.72 17.88 14.08
N ILE A 32 1.14 16.75 14.50
CA ILE A 32 0.39 15.85 13.62
C ILE A 32 -0.93 16.50 13.15
N LYS A 33 -1.65 17.18 14.04
CA LYS A 33 -2.93 17.83 13.69
C LYS A 33 -2.74 18.95 12.67
N GLY A 34 -1.69 19.77 12.84
CA GLY A 34 -1.36 20.83 11.89
C GLY A 34 -1.02 20.28 10.50
N ALA A 35 -0.16 19.25 10.45
CA ALA A 35 0.18 18.59 9.19
C ALA A 35 -1.04 17.94 8.52
N ALA A 36 -1.86 17.21 9.28
CA ALA A 36 -3.07 16.57 8.78
C ALA A 36 -4.04 17.57 8.11
N THR A 37 -4.31 18.71 8.76
CA THR A 37 -5.18 19.76 8.21
C THR A 37 -4.56 20.41 6.98
N MET A 38 -3.26 20.67 6.99
CA MET A 38 -2.54 21.34 5.90
C MET A 38 -2.57 20.53 4.59
N TYR A 39 -2.42 19.21 4.70
CA TYR A 39 -2.36 18.31 3.54
C TYR A 39 -3.67 17.54 3.30
N GLY A 40 -4.76 17.88 4.00
CA GLY A 40 -6.08 17.27 3.79
C GLY A 40 -6.17 15.78 4.16
N ILE A 41 -5.27 15.31 5.02
CA ILE A 41 -5.18 13.90 5.45
C ILE A 41 -5.87 13.73 6.81
N PRO A 42 -6.70 12.69 7.02
CA PRO A 42 -7.25 12.41 8.34
C PRO A 42 -6.15 12.18 9.39
N VAL A 43 -6.29 12.79 10.57
CA VAL A 43 -5.30 12.69 11.66
C VAL A 43 -4.98 11.25 12.03
N SER A 44 -6.00 10.38 12.07
CA SER A 44 -5.84 8.95 12.32
C SER A 44 -4.97 8.28 11.25
N THR A 45 -5.24 8.56 9.97
CA THR A 45 -4.45 8.05 8.85
C THR A 45 -2.99 8.49 8.94
N LEU A 46 -2.74 9.80 9.13
CA LEU A 46 -1.37 10.31 9.25
C LEU A 46 -0.63 9.67 10.44
N ARG A 47 -1.32 9.48 11.57
CA ARG A 47 -0.76 8.83 12.76
C ARG A 47 -0.40 7.35 12.48
N ASP A 48 -1.27 6.62 11.79
CA ASP A 48 -1.04 5.21 11.46
C ASP A 48 0.18 5.07 10.53
N HIS A 49 0.32 5.95 9.54
CA HIS A 49 1.49 6.00 8.66
C HIS A 49 2.79 6.40 9.39
N LEU A 50 2.72 7.24 10.43
CA LEU A 50 3.87 7.56 11.29
C LEU A 50 4.29 6.39 12.19
N ALA A 51 3.33 5.60 12.68
CA ALA A 51 3.59 4.49 13.60
C ALA A 51 4.07 3.22 12.88
N HIS A 52 3.49 2.92 11.73
CA HIS A 52 3.74 1.67 11.00
C HIS A 52 4.57 1.88 9.72
N GLY A 53 4.73 3.11 9.25
CA GLY A 53 5.30 3.40 7.93
C GLY A 53 4.29 3.20 6.80
N ASN A 54 4.72 3.40 5.55
CA ASN A 54 3.97 3.01 4.37
C ASN A 54 4.01 1.48 4.21
N VAL A 55 3.37 0.76 5.14
CA VAL A 55 3.20 -0.69 4.99
C VAL A 55 2.22 -0.89 3.86
N VAL A 56 2.72 -1.40 2.73
CA VAL A 56 1.88 -1.90 1.65
C VAL A 56 0.92 -2.90 2.28
N LYS A 57 -0.37 -2.53 2.36
CA LYS A 57 -1.40 -3.43 2.86
C LYS A 57 -1.46 -4.58 1.88
N ARG A 58 -0.84 -5.71 2.22
CA ARG A 58 -0.91 -6.94 1.42
C ARG A 58 -2.39 -7.26 1.24
N PRO A 59 -2.92 -7.28 0.01
CA PRO A 59 -4.32 -7.56 -0.22
C PRO A 59 -4.58 -9.06 -0.13
N ALA A 60 -4.26 -9.71 1.00
CA ALA A 60 -4.53 -11.13 1.25
C ALA A 60 -4.17 -11.54 2.69
N HIS A 61 -4.57 -12.76 3.06
CA HIS A 61 -3.93 -13.49 4.16
C HIS A 61 -2.42 -13.63 3.91
N PRO A 62 -1.61 -13.70 4.97
CA PRO A 62 -0.18 -13.95 4.85
C PRO A 62 0.05 -15.23 4.01
N THR A 63 0.82 -15.08 2.94
CA THR A 63 1.31 -16.20 2.12
C THR A 63 2.26 -17.04 2.96
N THR A 64 2.25 -18.36 2.76
CA THR A 64 3.22 -19.28 3.38
C THR A 64 4.63 -19.06 2.83
N LEU A 65 4.73 -18.46 1.64
CA LEU A 65 5.98 -18.20 0.94
C LEU A 65 6.65 -16.94 1.51
N THR A 66 7.97 -17.03 1.65
CA THR A 66 8.84 -15.90 1.94
C THR A 66 8.98 -14.99 0.71
N VAL A 67 9.45 -13.76 0.94
CA VAL A 67 9.63 -12.78 -0.15
C VAL A 67 10.64 -13.28 -1.19
N ASP A 68 11.64 -14.05 -0.78
CA ASP A 68 12.65 -14.56 -1.69
C ASP A 68 12.13 -15.75 -2.50
N GLU A 69 11.33 -16.64 -1.91
CA GLU A 69 10.62 -17.70 -2.66
C GLU A 69 9.61 -17.10 -3.66
N GLU A 70 8.91 -16.02 -3.30
CA GLU A 70 8.03 -15.30 -4.22
C GLU A 70 8.81 -14.75 -5.43
N LYS A 71 10.05 -14.26 -5.25
CA LYS A 71 10.91 -13.80 -6.36
C LYS A 71 11.33 -14.94 -7.26
N GLU A 72 11.75 -16.07 -6.70
CA GLU A 72 12.16 -17.25 -7.47
C GLU A 72 11.03 -17.76 -8.38
N ILE A 73 9.79 -17.75 -7.85
CA ILE A 73 8.60 -18.12 -8.63
C ILE A 73 8.36 -17.13 -9.78
N VAL A 74 8.49 -15.82 -9.53
CA VAL A 74 8.33 -14.81 -10.58
C VAL A 74 9.37 -15.00 -11.68
N GLU A 75 10.63 -15.20 -11.32
CA GLU A 75 11.72 -15.45 -12.27
C GLU A 75 11.48 -16.69 -13.11
N THR A 76 11.05 -17.80 -12.49
CA THR A 76 10.72 -19.03 -13.22
C THR A 76 9.49 -18.88 -14.12
N CYS A 77 8.45 -18.16 -13.67
CA CYS A 77 7.30 -17.86 -14.52
C CYS A 77 7.68 -17.05 -15.76
N LEU A 78 8.57 -16.06 -15.62
CA LEU A 78 9.08 -15.27 -16.74
C LEU A 78 9.89 -16.13 -17.71
N LEU A 79 10.77 -17.00 -17.20
CA LEU A 79 11.54 -17.95 -18.02
C LEU A 79 10.61 -18.88 -18.81
N PHE A 80 9.57 -19.43 -18.17
CA PHE A 80 8.62 -20.30 -18.86
C PHE A 80 7.79 -19.56 -19.91
N ALA A 81 7.45 -18.30 -19.66
CA ALA A 81 6.80 -17.46 -20.67
C ALA A 81 7.68 -17.24 -21.89
N GLU A 82 8.98 -16.99 -21.70
CA GLU A 82 9.97 -16.88 -22.80
C GLU A 82 10.09 -18.19 -23.58
N TRP A 83 10.00 -19.33 -22.91
CA TRP A 83 10.04 -20.66 -23.52
C TRP A 83 8.73 -21.06 -24.21
N GLY A 84 7.74 -20.17 -24.25
CA GLY A 84 6.46 -20.42 -24.91
C GLY A 84 5.48 -21.26 -24.08
N PHE A 85 5.82 -21.56 -22.82
CA PHE A 85 4.91 -22.15 -21.83
C PHE A 85 4.25 -21.05 -21.00
N GLY A 86 3.78 -19.99 -21.65
CA GLY A 86 3.00 -18.96 -20.98
C GLY A 86 1.84 -19.60 -20.23
N LEU A 87 1.65 -19.22 -18.97
CA LEU A 87 0.42 -19.51 -18.22
C LEU A 87 -0.73 -18.79 -18.94
N CYS A 88 -1.35 -19.49 -19.89
CA CYS A 88 -2.57 -19.08 -20.58
C CYS A 88 -3.74 -18.98 -19.59
#